data_AF-A0A0N8PQ29-F1
#
_entry.id   AF-A0A0N8PQ29-F1
#
_cell.length_a   1.000
_cell.length_b   1.000
_cell.length_c   1.000
_cell.angle_alpha   90.00
_cell.angle_beta   90.00
_cell.angle_gamma   90.00
#
_symmetry.space_group_name_H-M   'P 1'
#
loop_
_entity.id
_entity.type
_entity.pdbx_description
1 polymer ?
#
loop_
_entity_poly.entity_id
_entity_poly.type
_entity_poly.pdbx_seq_one_letter_code
_entity_poly.pdbx_strand_id
1 'polypeptide(L)'
;MAGAGGAPVSGWLAGPAIRPLVLAGIAELAATVGVPVVACGGVASAEDARQMLAAGAVAVQVGSALLAAPELLGQIAAALAGEE
;
A
#
# COMPACT_ATOMS: atom_id res chain seq x y z
N MET A 1 -14.64 -7.67 -10.55
CA MET A 1 -16.05 -7.71 -10.09
C MET A 1 -16.91 -7.79 -11.33
N ALA A 2 -17.89 -8.69 -11.40
CA ALA A 2 -18.85 -8.75 -12.49
C ALA A 2 -19.99 -7.77 -12.21
N GLY A 3 -20.45 -7.07 -13.24
CA GLY A 3 -21.56 -6.13 -13.16
C GLY A 3 -22.87 -6.88 -13.08
N ALA A 4 -23.96 -6.17 -12.78
CA ALA A 4 -25.30 -6.75 -12.89
C ALA A 4 -25.46 -7.37 -14.29
N GLY A 5 -25.68 -8.69 -14.36
CA GLY A 5 -25.80 -9.45 -15.61
C GLY A 5 -24.52 -10.11 -16.15
N GLY A 6 -23.43 -10.17 -15.38
CA GLY A 6 -22.22 -10.90 -15.78
C GLY A 6 -21.29 -10.15 -16.74
N ALA A 7 -21.62 -8.90 -17.08
CA ALA A 7 -20.74 -8.03 -17.85
C ALA A 7 -19.48 -7.64 -17.05
N PRO A 8 -18.32 -7.47 -17.70
CA PRO A 8 -17.13 -6.95 -17.03
C PRO A 8 -17.39 -5.53 -16.50
N VAL A 9 -16.96 -5.26 -15.26
CA VAL A 9 -16.99 -3.91 -14.67
C VAL A 9 -15.65 -3.23 -14.92
N SER A 10 -15.71 -2.00 -15.41
CA SER A 10 -14.55 -1.12 -15.50
C SER A 10 -14.46 -0.24 -14.25
N GLY A 11 -13.25 -0.09 -13.70
CA GLY A 11 -13.01 0.74 -12.52
C GLY A 11 -11.61 0.56 -11.97
N TRP A 12 -11.31 1.30 -10.90
CA TRP A 12 -10.06 1.20 -10.18
C TRP A 12 -10.17 0.19 -9.04
N LEU A 13 -9.17 -0.67 -8.90
CA LEU A 13 -9.05 -1.55 -7.74
C LEU A 13 -8.03 -0.94 -6.78
N ALA A 14 -8.46 -0.68 -5.55
CA ALA A 14 -7.62 -0.18 -4.46
C ALA A 14 -7.87 -0.99 -3.19
N GLY A 15 -6.94 -0.91 -2.24
CA GLY A 15 -7.03 -1.61 -0.96
C GLY A 15 -6.17 -2.86 -0.87
N PRO A 16 -6.31 -3.65 0.22
CA PRO A 16 -5.41 -4.75 0.55
C PRO A 16 -5.28 -5.81 -0.55
N ALA A 17 -6.31 -5.97 -1.39
CA ALA A 17 -6.34 -6.93 -2.48
C ALA A 17 -5.21 -6.74 -3.52
N ILE A 18 -4.72 -5.51 -3.72
CA ILE A 18 -3.62 -5.22 -4.66
C ILE A 18 -2.24 -5.29 -4.01
N ARG A 19 -2.16 -5.41 -2.67
CA ARG A 19 -0.88 -5.34 -1.94
C ARG A 19 0.17 -6.33 -2.44
N PRO A 20 -0.13 -7.60 -2.74
CA PRO A 20 0.89 -8.54 -3.22
C PRO A 20 1.51 -8.11 -4.57
N LEU A 21 0.70 -7.52 -5.45
CA LEU A 21 1.17 -7.00 -6.75
C LEU A 21 2.07 -5.78 -6.55
N VAL A 22 1.68 -4.89 -5.62
CA VAL A 22 2.46 -3.70 -5.28
C VAL A 22 3.80 -4.10 -4.67
N LEU A 23 3.84 -5.02 -3.69
CA LEU A 23 5.09 -5.47 -3.06
C LEU A 23 6.09 -6.03 -4.08
N ALA A 24 5.62 -6.88 -5.00
CA ALA A 24 6.45 -7.43 -6.07
C ALA A 24 7.03 -6.31 -6.97
N GLY A 25 6.18 -5.37 -7.38
CA GLY A 25 6.60 -4.23 -8.21
C GLY A 25 7.57 -3.29 -7.49
N ILE A 26 7.36 -3.04 -6.19
CA ILE A 26 8.27 -2.20 -5.39
C ILE A 26 9.65 -2.85 -5.29
N ALA A 27 9.72 -4.15 -5.01
CA ALA A 27 11.00 -4.87 -4.93
C ALA A 27 11.78 -4.81 -6.24
N GLU A 28 11.10 -4.99 -7.38
CA GLU A 28 11.72 -4.89 -8.70
C GLU A 28 12.18 -3.46 -9.02
N LEU A 29 11.30 -2.47 -8.80
CA LEU A 29 11.60 -1.07 -9.10
C LEU A 29 12.72 -0.54 -8.23
N ALA A 30 12.68 -0.77 -6.91
CA ALA A 30 13.71 -0.32 -5.98
C ALA A 30 15.09 -0.90 -6.30
N ALA A 31 15.16 -2.09 -6.90
CA ALA A 31 16.42 -2.70 -7.35
C ALA A 31 16.90 -2.19 -8.72
N THR A 32 16.00 -1.63 -9.54
CA THR A 32 16.27 -1.32 -10.95
C THR A 32 16.43 0.17 -11.22
N VAL A 33 15.69 1.02 -10.50
CA VAL A 33 15.70 2.47 -10.74
C VAL A 33 16.66 3.19 -9.82
N GLY A 34 17.33 4.23 -10.34
CA GLY A 34 18.26 5.06 -9.55
C GLY A 34 17.61 6.19 -8.75
N VAL A 35 16.27 6.23 -8.65
CA VAL A 35 15.51 7.28 -7.97
C VAL A 35 14.74 6.71 -6.78
N PRO A 36 14.48 7.49 -5.72
CA PRO A 36 13.74 7.01 -4.56
C PRO A 36 12.32 6.54 -4.93
N VAL A 37 11.92 5.39 -4.40
CA VAL A 37 10.60 4.79 -4.66
C VAL A 37 9.69 5.01 -3.43
N VAL A 38 8.50 5.56 -3.66
CA VAL A 38 7.44 5.68 -2.65
C VAL A 38 6.41 4.60 -2.90
N ALA A 39 6.20 3.71 -1.92
CA ALA A 39 5.23 2.63 -2.04
C ALA A 39 3.80 3.11 -1.81
N CYS A 40 2.87 2.68 -2.67
CA CYS A 40 1.45 2.99 -2.54
C CYS A 40 0.60 1.80 -3.00
N GLY A 41 -0.41 1.47 -2.18
CA GLY A 41 -1.42 0.47 -2.53
C GLY A 41 -1.50 -0.67 -1.52
N GLY A 42 -2.64 -0.76 -0.84
CA GLY A 42 -2.95 -1.87 0.05
C GLY A 42 -2.30 -1.86 1.43
N VAL A 43 -1.74 -0.71 1.86
CA VAL A 43 -1.27 -0.49 3.24
C VAL A 43 -2.48 -0.27 4.15
N ALA A 44 -2.67 -1.15 5.13
CA ALA A 44 -3.77 -1.07 6.11
C ALA A 44 -3.29 -1.37 7.55
N SER A 45 -1.98 -1.45 7.78
CA SER A 45 -1.38 -1.65 9.10
C SER A 45 0.08 -1.19 9.11
N ALA A 46 0.66 -1.07 10.31
CA ALA A 46 2.09 -0.79 10.47
C ALA A 46 2.95 -1.90 9.88
N GLU A 47 2.51 -3.16 9.97
CA GLU A 47 3.21 -4.30 9.39
C GLU A 47 3.24 -4.23 7.85
N ASP A 48 2.13 -3.87 7.22
CA ASP A 48 2.10 -3.65 5.77
C ASP A 48 3.07 -2.54 5.35
N ALA A 49 3.13 -1.46 6.13
CA ALA A 49 4.06 -0.36 5.89
C ALA A 49 5.52 -0.83 6.02
N ARG A 50 5.86 -1.61 7.05
CA ARG A 50 7.20 -2.20 7.23
C ARG A 50 7.59 -3.11 6.08
N GLN A 51 6.67 -3.90 5.55
CA GLN A 51 6.92 -4.76 4.38
C GLN A 51 7.25 -3.93 3.13
N MET A 52 6.54 -2.82 2.90
CA MET A 52 6.83 -1.92 1.79
C MET A 52 8.21 -1.28 1.90
N LEU A 53 8.59 -0.84 3.12
CA LEU A 53 9.90 -0.27 3.39
C LEU A 53 11.01 -1.33 3.23
N ALA A 54 10.78 -2.55 3.73
CA ALA A 54 11.69 -3.68 3.58
C ALA A 54 11.88 -4.11 2.12
N ALA A 55 10.87 -3.90 1.27
CA ALA A 55 10.95 -4.12 -0.18
C ALA A 55 11.80 -3.04 -0.90
N GLY A 56 12.31 -2.04 -0.21
CA GLY A 56 13.21 -1.02 -0.76
C GLY A 56 12.54 0.34 -1.01
N ALA A 57 11.28 0.53 -0.62
CA ALA A 57 10.68 1.85 -0.65
C ALA A 57 11.28 2.77 0.43
N VAL A 58 11.40 4.06 0.14
CA VAL A 58 11.89 5.07 1.10
C VAL A 58 10.76 5.68 1.93
N ALA A 59 9.51 5.52 1.49
CA ALA A 59 8.31 6.01 2.15
C ALA A 59 7.08 5.21 1.70
N VAL A 60 5.98 5.36 2.44
CA VAL A 60 4.70 4.69 2.19
C VAL A 60 3.54 5.68 2.17
N GLN A 61 2.62 5.48 1.23
CA GLN A 61 1.36 6.22 1.13
C GLN A 61 0.18 5.33 1.58
N VAL A 62 -0.67 5.89 2.45
CA VAL A 62 -1.91 5.28 2.91
C VAL A 62 -3.09 6.05 2.34
N GLY A 63 -4.03 5.37 1.70
CA GLY A 63 -5.18 5.99 1.02
C GLY A 63 -6.48 5.29 1.36
N SER A 64 -6.76 4.16 0.71
CA SER A 64 -8.03 3.41 0.84
C SER A 64 -8.41 3.08 2.29
N ALA A 65 -7.43 2.80 3.15
CA ALA A 65 -7.69 2.47 4.56
C ALA A 65 -8.22 3.68 5.36
N LEU A 66 -7.80 4.90 4.98
CA LEU A 66 -8.22 6.14 5.66
C LEU A 66 -9.68 6.49 5.43
N LEU A 67 -10.33 5.90 4.41
CA LEU A 67 -11.76 6.06 4.18
C LEU A 67 -12.59 5.39 5.29
N ALA A 68 -12.06 4.32 5.89
CA ALA A 68 -12.71 3.60 6.98
C ALA A 68 -12.18 4.03 8.36
N ALA A 69 -10.88 4.32 8.47
CA ALA A 69 -10.19 4.63 9.72
C ALA A 69 -9.13 5.73 9.51
N PRO A 70 -9.48 7.03 9.59
CA PRO A 70 -8.54 8.14 9.41
C PRO A 70 -7.39 8.15 10.43
N GLU A 71 -7.64 7.71 11.67
CA GLU A 71 -6.68 7.62 12.76
C GLU A 71 -5.53 6.63 12.49
N LEU A 72 -5.76 5.68 11.57
CA LEU A 72 -4.78 4.67 11.19
C LEU A 72 -3.48 5.30 10.67
N LEU A 73 -3.54 6.47 10.04
CA LEU A 73 -2.35 7.17 9.58
C LEU A 73 -1.40 7.50 10.74
N GLY A 74 -1.95 8.04 11.84
CA GLY A 74 -1.18 8.38 13.04
C GLY A 74 -0.65 7.14 13.74
N GLN A 75 -1.46 6.07 13.82
CA GLN A 75 -1.06 4.79 14.42
C GLN A 75 0.11 4.15 13.66
N ILE A 76 0.03 4.14 12.32
CA ILE A 76 1.12 3.63 11.47
C ILE A 76 2.38 4.48 11.68
N ALA A 77 2.24 5.81 11.67
CA ALA A 77 3.39 6.71 11.85
C ALA A 77 4.08 6.51 13.21
N ALA A 78 3.33 6.46 14.31
CA ALA A 78 3.86 6.22 15.65
C ALA A 78 4.58 4.85 15.74
N ALA A 79 3.96 3.79 15.21
CA ALA A 79 4.54 2.45 15.19
C ALA A 79 5.82 2.35 14.34
N LEU A 80 5.96 3.17 13.29
CA LEU A 80 7.20 3.27 12.51
C LEU A 80 8.26 4.12 13.21
N ALA A 81 7.87 5.08 14.03
CA ALA A 81 8.76 5.89 14.85
C ALA A 81 9.27 5.14 16.11
N GLY A 82 8.69 3.99 16.45
CA GLY A 82 9.01 3.24 17.67
C GLY A 82 8.31 3.80 18.92
N GLU A 83 7.24 4.55 18.72
CA GLU A 83 6.38 5.13 19.76
C GLU A 83 5.19 4.17 19.97
N GLU A 84 5.39 3.08 20.73
CA GLU A 84 4.34 2.12 21.11
C GLU A 84 3.89 2.29 22.57
#